data_AF-A0A556UZD6-F1
#
_entry.id   AF-A0A556UZD6-F1
#
_cell.length_a   1.000
_cell.length_b   1.000
_cell.length_c   1.000
_cell.angle_alpha   90.00
_cell.angle_beta   90.00
_cell.angle_gamma   90.00
#
_symmetry.space_group_name_H-M   'P 1'
#
loop_
_entity.id
_entity.type
_entity.pdbx_description
1 polymer ?
#
loop_
_entity_poly.entity_id
_entity_poly.type
_entity_poly.pdbx_seq_one_letter_code
_entity_poly.pdbx_strand_id
1 'polypeptide(L)'
;MTVCQEEDNDLRVTCPLRPKSSYHTEFEFSMSKGRREVIINTNVSGTMPDPSFRHNTYVEELEPYGFKLTMMRFTLTENTTFICKVTQEDKRLFVDVDALQPCCAISVFLHSYPWLLSLLLPLGIIKTLEAL
;
A
#
# COMPACT_ATOMS: atom_id res chain seq x y z
N MET A 1 -3.86 0.31 -7.70
CA MET A 1 -3.39 -0.53 -6.60
C MET A 1 -1.99 -0.04 -6.26
N THR A 2 -1.66 0.09 -4.98
CA THR A 2 -0.32 0.49 -4.53
C THR A 2 0.12 -0.39 -3.37
N VAL A 3 1.43 -0.55 -3.22
CA VAL A 3 2.07 -1.22 -2.08
C VAL A 3 3.17 -0.28 -1.59
N CYS A 4 3.21 -0.02 -0.29
CA CYS A 4 4.20 0.84 0.33
C CYS A 4 4.44 0.43 1.79
N GLN A 5 5.53 0.91 2.38
CA GLN A 5 5.86 0.69 3.79
C GLN A 5 5.60 1.94 4.64
N GLU A 6 4.90 1.79 5.74
CA GLU A 6 4.64 2.86 6.72
C GLU A 6 5.85 3.06 7.65
N GLU A 7 5.87 4.18 8.37
CA GLU A 7 6.96 4.54 9.30
C GLU A 7 7.08 3.57 10.50
N ASP A 8 6.00 2.90 10.88
CA ASP A 8 5.97 1.86 11.91
C ASP A 8 6.37 0.46 11.39
N ASN A 9 6.80 0.39 10.13
CA ASN A 9 7.16 -0.81 9.36
C ASN A 9 5.97 -1.68 8.93
N ASP A 10 4.75 -1.19 9.05
CA ASP A 10 3.60 -1.88 8.49
C ASP A 10 3.64 -1.82 6.96
N LEU A 11 3.30 -2.94 6.31
CA LEU A 11 3.14 -2.96 4.86
C LEU A 11 1.68 -2.66 4.52
N ARG A 12 1.46 -1.62 3.72
CA ARG A 12 0.13 -1.21 3.28
C ARG A 12 -0.08 -1.56 1.81
N VAL A 13 -1.17 -2.24 1.52
CA VAL A 13 -1.62 -2.54 0.15
C VAL A 13 -2.97 -1.89 -0.07
N THR A 14 -3.04 -0.91 -0.98
CA THR A 14 -4.30 -0.25 -1.34
C THR A 14 -4.83 -0.79 -2.66
N CYS A 15 -6.11 -1.13 -2.68
CA CYS A 15 -6.82 -1.65 -3.84
C CYS A 15 -8.06 -0.78 -4.11
N PRO A 16 -7.88 0.41 -4.73
CA PRO A 16 -9.00 1.27 -5.10
C PRO A 16 -9.81 0.58 -6.20
N LEU A 17 -11.14 0.72 -6.15
CA LEU A 17 -12.07 0.14 -7.12
C LEU A 17 -12.72 1.24 -7.96
N ARG A 18 -13.26 0.85 -9.12
CA ARG A 18 -14.09 1.77 -9.89
C ARG A 18 -15.49 1.84 -9.26
N PRO A 19 -16.15 3.01 -9.28
CA PRO A 19 -17.55 3.10 -8.88
C PRO A 19 -18.39 2.12 -9.70
N LYS A 20 -19.18 1.27 -9.02
CA LYS A 20 -20.15 0.36 -9.63
C LYS A 20 -21.49 0.53 -8.93
N SER A 21 -22.58 0.24 -9.64
CA SER A 21 -23.95 0.34 -9.12
C SER A 21 -24.25 -0.66 -8.00
N SER A 22 -23.50 -1.77 -7.93
CA SER A 22 -23.55 -2.73 -6.84
C SER A 22 -22.29 -2.60 -5.98
N TYR A 23 -22.48 -2.42 -4.68
CA TYR A 23 -21.38 -2.45 -3.72
C TYR A 23 -20.94 -3.89 -3.48
N HIS A 24 -19.64 -4.17 -3.68
CA HIS A 24 -19.08 -5.51 -3.52
C HIS A 24 -18.36 -5.59 -2.18
N THR A 25 -18.80 -6.52 -1.33
CA THR A 25 -18.24 -6.69 0.02
C THR A 25 -17.16 -7.77 0.07
N GLU A 26 -17.13 -8.69 -0.90
CA GLU A 26 -16.21 -9.82 -0.93
C GLU A 26 -14.84 -9.42 -1.50
N PHE A 27 -13.78 -9.68 -0.72
CA PHE A 27 -12.40 -9.44 -1.09
C PHE A 27 -11.52 -10.63 -0.74
N GLU A 28 -10.45 -10.82 -1.52
CA GLU A 28 -9.32 -11.67 -1.20
C GLU A 28 -8.03 -10.92 -1.54
N PHE A 29 -7.17 -10.76 -0.53
CA PHE A 29 -5.80 -10.36 -0.71
C PHE A 29 -4.91 -11.59 -0.63
N SER A 30 -4.08 -11.78 -1.65
CA SER A 30 -3.07 -12.83 -1.71
C SER A 30 -1.75 -12.26 -2.21
N MET A 31 -0.67 -13.02 -2.03
CA MET A 31 0.60 -12.71 -2.68
C MET A 31 1.23 -13.97 -3.25
N SER A 32 1.94 -13.81 -4.35
CA SER A 32 2.77 -14.85 -4.94
C SER A 32 4.24 -14.59 -4.63
N LYS A 33 4.86 -15.59 -3.99
CA LYS A 33 6.31 -15.67 -3.75
C LYS A 33 6.84 -16.82 -4.62
N GLY A 34 7.62 -16.48 -5.65
CA GLY A 34 8.05 -17.44 -6.66
C GLY A 34 6.88 -18.07 -7.43
N ARG A 35 6.59 -19.36 -7.21
CA ARG A 35 5.51 -20.11 -7.88
C ARG A 35 4.30 -20.40 -6.98
N ARG A 36 4.31 -19.94 -5.72
CA ARG A 36 3.25 -20.25 -4.76
C ARG A 36 2.50 -18.98 -4.38
N GLU A 37 1.20 -18.99 -4.64
CA GLU A 37 0.26 -17.99 -4.12
C GLU A 37 -0.18 -18.38 -2.70
N VAL A 38 -0.19 -17.42 -1.79
CA VAL A 38 -0.67 -17.56 -0.41
C VAL A 38 -1.70 -16.49 -0.10
N ILE A 39 -2.80 -16.88 0.53
CA ILE A 39 -3.87 -15.96 0.93
C ILE A 39 -3.44 -15.23 2.20
N ILE A 40 -3.45 -13.90 2.15
CA ILE A 40 -3.07 -13.03 3.28
C ILE A 40 -4.31 -12.73 4.14
N ASN A 41 -5.40 -12.28 3.53
CA ASN A 41 -6.64 -11.95 4.22
C ASN A 41 -7.82 -12.03 3.24
N THR A 42 -8.98 -12.48 3.70
CA THR A 42 -10.16 -12.69 2.87
C THR A 42 -11.41 -12.74 3.74
N ASN A 43 -12.54 -12.30 3.18
CA ASN A 43 -13.87 -12.56 3.74
C ASN A 43 -14.74 -13.46 2.83
N VAL A 44 -14.14 -14.04 1.79
CA VAL A 44 -14.81 -14.98 0.88
C VAL A 44 -15.07 -16.30 1.61
N SER A 45 -16.33 -16.74 1.61
CA SER A 45 -16.74 -17.97 2.29
C SER A 45 -16.01 -19.21 1.75
N GLY A 46 -15.56 -20.09 2.65
CA GLY A 46 -14.86 -21.33 2.29
C GLY A 46 -13.38 -21.16 1.93
N THR A 47 -12.89 -19.92 1.89
CA THR A 47 -11.46 -19.61 1.79
C THR A 47 -10.89 -19.25 3.16
N MET A 48 -9.61 -19.49 3.37
CA MET A 48 -8.97 -19.25 4.66
C MET A 48 -7.58 -18.66 4.45
N PRO A 49 -7.22 -17.59 5.18
CA PRO A 49 -5.87 -17.08 5.18
C PRO A 49 -4.85 -18.13 5.61
N ASP A 50 -3.65 -18.03 5.04
CA ASP A 50 -2.51 -18.79 5.54
C ASP A 50 -2.32 -18.50 7.04
N PRO A 51 -2.06 -19.52 7.88
CA PRO A 51 -1.94 -19.35 9.33
C PRO A 51 -0.96 -18.26 9.76
N SER A 52 0.07 -17.98 8.95
CA SER A 52 1.06 -16.94 9.22
C SER A 52 0.50 -15.51 9.22
N PHE A 53 -0.67 -15.26 8.62
CA PHE A 53 -1.26 -13.92 8.48
C PHE A 53 -2.46 -13.62 9.39
N ARG A 54 -3.01 -14.62 10.09
CA ARG A 54 -4.31 -14.51 10.80
C ARG A 54 -4.38 -13.44 11.88
N HIS A 55 -3.26 -13.14 12.53
CA HIS A 55 -3.22 -12.23 13.68
C HIS A 55 -2.52 -10.91 13.38
N ASN A 56 -1.81 -10.83 12.25
CA ASN A 56 -0.95 -9.71 11.91
C ASN A 56 -1.45 -8.91 10.70
N THR A 57 -2.69 -9.15 10.29
CA THR A 57 -3.28 -8.45 9.15
C THR A 57 -4.70 -8.03 9.43
N TYR A 58 -5.10 -6.90 8.87
CA TYR A 58 -6.49 -6.45 8.87
C TYR A 58 -6.79 -5.72 7.57
N VAL A 59 -8.07 -5.70 7.21
CA VAL A 59 -8.56 -5.04 5.99
C VAL A 59 -9.63 -4.03 6.37
N GLU A 60 -9.50 -2.83 5.83
CA GLU A 60 -10.48 -1.74 5.97
C GLU A 60 -11.02 -1.37 4.59
N GLU A 61 -12.26 -0.87 4.57
CA GLU A 61 -12.83 -0.24 3.39
C GLU A 61 -12.17 1.11 3.13
N LEU A 62 -11.95 1.45 1.86
CA LEU A 62 -11.41 2.73 1.43
C LEU A 62 -12.51 3.59 0.81
N GLU A 63 -12.56 4.86 1.20
CA GLU A 63 -13.38 5.87 0.53
C GLU A 63 -12.71 6.36 -0.77
N PRO A 64 -13.46 6.62 -1.86
CA PRO A 64 -14.89 6.36 -2.00
C PRO A 64 -15.23 4.89 -2.30
N TYR A 65 -14.30 4.10 -2.85
CA TYR A 65 -14.48 2.67 -3.13
C TYR A 65 -13.14 1.92 -3.11
N GLY A 66 -13.08 0.82 -2.35
CA GLY A 66 -11.96 -0.12 -2.40
C GLY A 66 -11.63 -0.70 -1.04
N PHE A 67 -10.48 -1.34 -0.97
CA PHE A 67 -10.00 -1.99 0.25
C PHE A 67 -8.53 -1.66 0.50
N LYS A 68 -8.18 -1.54 1.78
CA LYS A 68 -6.81 -1.37 2.27
C LYS A 68 -6.48 -2.55 3.17
N LEU A 69 -5.47 -3.31 2.77
CA LEU A 69 -4.84 -4.31 3.63
C LEU A 69 -3.66 -3.65 4.36
N THR A 70 -3.58 -3.88 5.66
CA THR A 70 -2.41 -3.58 6.48
C THR A 70 -1.83 -4.88 7.01
N MET A 71 -0.51 -5.05 6.85
CA MET A 71 0.25 -6.17 7.41
C MET A 71 1.23 -5.63 8.45
N MET A 72 0.97 -5.93 9.72
CA MET A 72 1.69 -5.37 10.85
C MET A 72 3.15 -5.84 10.88
N ARG A 73 4.10 -4.90 10.90
CA ARG A 73 5.55 -5.13 10.96
C ARG A 73 6.05 -6.16 9.94
N PHE A 74 5.47 -6.17 8.75
CA PHE A 74 5.79 -7.15 7.72
C PHE A 74 6.97 -6.69 6.86
N THR A 75 8.00 -7.54 6.76
CA THR A 75 9.16 -7.30 5.91
C THR A 75 9.08 -8.17 4.65
N LEU A 76 9.16 -7.52 3.48
CA LEU A 76 9.37 -8.21 2.21
C LEU A 76 10.80 -8.77 2.17
N THR A 77 10.93 -10.08 1.96
CA THR A 77 12.23 -10.78 1.91
C THR A 77 12.65 -11.14 0.49
N GLU A 78 11.73 -11.05 -0.46
CA GLU A 78 11.91 -11.42 -1.85
C GLU A 78 10.89 -10.69 -2.73
N ASN A 79 11.16 -10.65 -4.03
CA ASN A 79 10.25 -10.10 -5.01
C ASN A 79 8.90 -10.80 -4.95
N THR A 80 7.84 -10.00 -4.83
CA THR A 80 6.52 -10.49 -4.48
C THR A 80 5.49 -9.85 -5.38
N THR A 81 4.56 -10.65 -5.90
CA THR A 81 3.38 -10.12 -6.60
C THR A 81 2.21 -10.09 -5.65
N PHE A 82 1.71 -8.91 -5.32
CA PHE A 82 0.48 -8.74 -4.56
C PHE A 82 -0.73 -8.83 -5.48
N ILE A 83 -1.78 -9.48 -5.01
CA ILE A 83 -3.00 -9.76 -5.75
C ILE A 83 -4.18 -9.32 -4.87
N CYS A 84 -5.08 -8.54 -5.46
CA CYS A 84 -6.33 -8.12 -4.85
C CYS A 84 -7.47 -8.56 -5.76
N LYS A 85 -8.30 -9.48 -5.29
CA LYS A 85 -9.51 -9.93 -5.98
C LYS A 85 -10.71 -9.37 -5.26
N VAL A 86 -11.55 -8.63 -5.98
CA VAL A 86 -12.84 -8.12 -5.49
C VAL A 86 -13.83 -8.33 -6.62
N THR A 87 -14.97 -8.98 -6.37
CA THR A 87 -15.98 -9.42 -7.36
C THR A 87 -15.79 -8.91 -8.80
N GLN A 88 -15.30 -9.79 -9.70
CA GLN A 88 -15.01 -9.53 -11.13
C GLN A 88 -13.87 -8.53 -11.44
N GLU A 89 -13.13 -8.06 -10.43
CA GLU A 89 -11.86 -7.33 -10.58
C GLU A 89 -10.72 -8.12 -9.94
N ASP A 90 -9.64 -8.29 -10.70
CA ASP A 90 -8.37 -8.89 -10.25
C ASP A 90 -7.26 -7.89 -10.57
N LYS A 91 -6.64 -7.35 -9.52
CA LYS A 91 -5.52 -6.40 -9.62
C LYS A 91 -4.26 -7.07 -9.11
N ARG A 92 -3.21 -7.02 -9.92
CA ARG A 92 -1.89 -7.55 -9.59
C ARG A 92 -0.86 -6.43 -9.61
N LEU A 93 0.03 -6.42 -8.64
CA LEU A 93 1.17 -5.52 -8.60
C LEU A 93 2.43 -6.30 -8.21
N PHE A 94 3.41 -6.31 -9.12
CA PHE A 94 4.74 -6.81 -8.81
C PHE A 94 5.51 -5.76 -8.03
N VAL A 95 6.16 -6.19 -6.93
CA VAL A 95 6.98 -5.35 -6.08
C VAL A 95 8.37 -5.96 -6.01
N ASP A 96 9.35 -5.17 -6.43
CA ASP A 96 10.77 -5.44 -6.20
C ASP A 96 11.09 -5.10 -4.75
N VAL A 97 11.71 -6.03 -4.03
CA VAL A 97 12.04 -5.87 -2.61
C VAL A 97 12.97 -4.68 -2.37
N ASP A 98 13.88 -4.40 -3.29
CA ASP A 98 14.86 -3.31 -3.16
C ASP A 98 14.27 -1.94 -3.55
N ALA A 99 13.09 -1.94 -4.19
CA ALA A 99 12.43 -0.71 -4.65
C ALA A 99 11.20 -0.33 -3.83
N LEU A 100 10.93 -1.02 -2.71
CA LEU A 100 9.77 -0.74 -1.87
C LEU A 100 9.82 0.70 -1.33
N GLN A 101 8.82 1.50 -1.71
CA GLN A 101 8.76 2.91 -1.34
C GLN A 101 8.03 3.11 0.00
N PRO A 102 8.41 4.15 0.78
CA PRO A 102 7.64 4.54 1.94
C PRO A 102 6.27 5.10 1.53
N CYS A 103 5.27 4.96 2.39
CA CYS A 103 3.90 5.40 2.17
C CYS A 103 3.70 6.93 2.24
N CYS A 104 4.73 7.69 2.64
CA CYS A 104 4.65 9.12 2.90
C CYS A 104 4.36 9.94 1.63
N ALA A 105 3.42 10.87 1.73
CA ALA A 105 2.90 11.68 0.62
C ALA A 105 3.91 12.72 0.05
N ILE A 106 5.06 12.90 0.69
CA ILE A 106 6.02 13.96 0.35
C ILE A 106 6.54 13.81 -1.09
N SER A 107 6.68 12.58 -1.61
CA SER A 107 7.16 12.39 -2.99
C SER A 107 6.16 12.87 -4.04
N VAL A 108 4.85 12.73 -3.81
CA VAL A 108 3.80 13.13 -4.78
C VAL A 108 3.62 14.64 -4.81
N PHE A 109 3.69 15.31 -3.66
CA PHE A 109 3.59 16.78 -3.58
C PHE A 109 4.80 17.46 -4.25
N LEU A 110 6.01 16.94 -4.04
CA LEU A 110 7.24 17.48 -4.65
C LEU A 110 7.26 17.30 -6.17
N HIS A 111 6.76 16.16 -6.68
CA HIS A 111 6.71 15.89 -8.11
C HIS A 111 5.64 16.73 -8.84
N SER A 112 4.55 17.07 -8.16
CA SER A 112 3.44 17.84 -8.74
C SER A 112 3.69 19.36 -8.73
N TYR A 113 4.52 19.85 -7.80
CA TYR A 113 4.79 21.29 -7.64
C TYR A 113 6.29 21.56 -7.37
N PRO A 114 7.18 21.34 -8.35
CA PRO A 114 8.63 21.50 -8.16
C PRO A 114 9.07 22.92 -7.78
N TRP A 115 8.24 23.93 -8.05
CA TRP A 115 8.45 25.33 -7.66
C TRP A 115 8.26 25.57 -6.14
N LEU A 116 7.56 24.69 -5.42
CA LEU A 116 7.48 24.77 -3.95
C LEU A 116 8.84 24.48 -3.28
N LEU A 117 9.71 23.66 -3.90
CA LEU A 117 11.10 23.50 -3.46
C LEU A 117 11.89 24.81 -3.55
N SER A 118 11.58 25.64 -4.56
CA SER A 118 12.22 26.94 -4.75
C SER A 118 11.83 27.96 -3.67
N LEU A 119 10.68 27.77 -3.00
CA LEU A 119 10.21 28.60 -1.90
C LEU A 119 10.76 28.15 -0.53
N LEU A 120 11.19 26.90 -0.39
CA LEU A 120 11.82 26.37 0.83
C LEU A 120 13.30 26.81 0.97
N LEU A 121 13.98 27.03 -0.16
CA LEU A 121 15.36 27.51 -0.20
C LEU A 121 15.60 28.88 0.48
N PRO A 122 14.81 29.95 0.25
CA PRO A 122 15.03 31.23 0.90
C PRO A 122 14.80 31.20 2.42
N LEU A 123 13.92 30.34 2.94
CA LEU A 123 13.68 30.21 4.38
C LEU A 123 14.85 29.57 5.14
N GLY A 124 15.59 28.65 4.51
CA GLY A 124 16.81 28.08 5.07
C GLY A 124 17.95 29.10 5.14
N ILE A 125 18.08 29.94 4.12
CA ILE A 125 19.12 30.98 4.04
C ILE A 125 18.90 32.07 5.10
N ILE A 126 17.65 32.46 5.38
CA ILE A 126 17.32 33.46 6.40
C ILE A 126 17.73 32.95 7.80
N LYS A 127 17.46 31.68 8.12
CA LYS A 127 17.85 31.09 9.42
C LYS A 127 19.37 30.99 9.62
N THR A 128 20.13 30.77 8.56
CA THR A 128 21.60 30.75 8.64
C THR A 128 22.22 32.14 8.75
N LEU A 129 21.52 33.18 8.28
CA LEU A 129 21.99 34.57 8.34
C LEU A 129 21.71 35.23 9.70
N GLU A 130 20.64 34.84 10.40
CA GLU A 130 20.37 35.27 11.78
C GLU A 130 21.29 34.62 12.84
N ALA A 131 22.04 33.58 12.46
CA ALA A 131 22.94 32.84 13.34
C ALA A 131 24.43 33.23 13.21
N LEU A 132 24.75 34.28 12.43
CA LEU A 132 26.12 34.80 12.24
C LEU A 132 26.32 36.15 12.93
#